data_AF-A0A7J8J1H7-F1
#
_entry.id   AF-A0A7J8J1H7-F1
#
_cell.length_a   1.000
_cell.length_b   1.000
_cell.length_c   1.000
_cell.angle_alpha   90.00
_cell.angle_beta   90.00
_cell.angle_gamma   90.00
#
_symmetry.space_group_name_H-M   'P 1'
#
loop_
_entity.id
_entity.type
_entity.pdbx_description
1 polymer ?
#
loop_
_entity_poly.entity_id
_entity_poly.type
_entity_poly.pdbx_seq_one_letter_code
_entity_poly.pdbx_strand_id
1 'polypeptide(L)'
;MSPSATQIPKEDIEKLKKTMCQSVNVFCDKIQSNGEEEVNLGLEELQENVNEALIEALFAQYKDDNQESSSLFLEHQREVRHRVFSGVHPEDEGPGFAGQEQGLEQDFQQKGLHVVSPEPQKPGESFCEWVLRLFQKMLQQLQKTWQAVLAWVQEKWASLLSAMKSIFSEIMSFCSNMAEYFSSCFQV
;
A
#
# COMPACT_ATOMS: atom_id res chain seq x y z
N MET A 1 -6.71 15.94 -23.15
CA MET A 1 -5.52 15.06 -23.08
C MET A 1 -5.75 14.13 -21.90
N SER A 2 -6.03 12.85 -22.15
CA SER A 2 -6.15 11.86 -21.09
C SER A 2 -4.78 11.73 -20.41
N PRO A 3 -4.69 11.59 -19.07
CA PRO A 3 -3.43 11.27 -18.44
C PRO A 3 -3.02 9.89 -18.93
N SER A 4 -1.95 9.82 -19.73
CA SER A 4 -1.35 8.55 -20.12
C SER A 4 -0.97 7.84 -18.83
N ALA A 5 -1.58 6.68 -18.59
CA ALA A 5 -1.25 5.83 -17.46
C ALA A 5 0.27 5.61 -17.46
N THR A 6 0.96 6.15 -16.47
CA THR A 6 2.40 5.96 -16.28
C THR A 6 2.61 4.47 -16.04
N GLN A 7 3.01 3.75 -17.10
CA GLN A 7 3.32 2.34 -17.00
C GLN A 7 4.62 2.20 -16.23
N ILE A 8 4.67 1.25 -15.30
CA ILE A 8 5.91 0.89 -14.61
C ILE A 8 6.98 0.60 -15.67
N PRO A 9 8.15 1.26 -15.63
CA PRO A 9 9.25 0.97 -16.53
C PRO A 9 9.53 -0.53 -16.57
N LYS A 10 9.81 -1.05 -17.77
CA LYS A 10 10.06 -2.49 -17.93
C LYS A 10 11.21 -2.98 -17.04
N GLU A 11 12.21 -2.13 -16.81
CA GLU A 11 13.35 -2.41 -15.94
C GLU A 11 12.93 -2.62 -14.47
N ASP A 12 12.01 -1.82 -13.95
CA ASP A 12 11.49 -1.98 -12.59
C ASP A 12 10.64 -3.25 -12.45
N ILE A 13 9.87 -3.61 -13.48
CA ILE A 13 9.11 -4.86 -13.53
C ILE A 13 10.07 -6.07 -13.55
N GLU A 14 11.15 -6.00 -14.32
CA GLU A 14 12.16 -7.06 -14.37
C GLU A 14 12.91 -7.18 -13.04
N LYS A 15 13.24 -6.05 -12.40
CA LYS A 15 13.84 -6.02 -11.06
C LYS A 15 12.91 -6.65 -10.03
N LEU A 16 11.62 -6.29 -10.03
CA LEU A 16 10.60 -6.89 -9.16
C LEU A 16 10.55 -8.40 -9.33
N LYS A 17 10.44 -8.88 -10.58
CA LYS A 17 10.42 -10.32 -10.88
C LYS A 17 11.68 -11.02 -10.36
N LYS A 18 12.85 -10.42 -10.59
CA LYS A 18 14.13 -10.97 -10.12
C LYS A 18 14.14 -11.09 -8.59
N THR A 19 13.73 -10.06 -7.87
CA THR A 19 13.65 -10.08 -6.40
C THR A 19 12.69 -11.16 -5.92
N MET A 20 11.48 -11.25 -6.48
CA MET A 20 10.51 -12.28 -6.11
C MET A 20 11.06 -13.70 -6.33
N CYS A 21 11.70 -13.95 -7.48
CA CYS A 21 12.33 -15.24 -7.74
C CYS A 21 13.48 -15.55 -6.77
N GLN A 22 14.28 -14.55 -6.41
CA GLN A 22 15.35 -14.71 -5.41
C GLN A 22 14.79 -15.06 -4.03
N SER A 23 13.75 -14.37 -3.58
CA SER A 23 13.11 -14.66 -2.30
C SER A 23 12.50 -16.07 -2.26
N VAL A 24 11.89 -16.54 -3.37
CA VAL A 24 11.41 -17.92 -3.48
C VAL A 24 12.55 -18.93 -3.40
N ASN A 25 13.69 -18.66 -4.04
CA ASN A 25 14.85 -19.55 -3.95
C ASN A 25 15.39 -19.63 -2.52
N VAL A 26 15.50 -18.49 -1.83
CA VAL A 26 15.92 -18.43 -0.42
C VAL A 26 14.96 -19.22 0.46
N PHE A 27 13.66 -19.09 0.24
CA PHE A 27 12.65 -19.89 0.92
C PHE A 27 12.85 -21.39 0.66
N CYS A 28 13.01 -21.80 -0.60
CA CYS A 28 13.25 -23.18 -0.98
C CYS A 28 14.51 -23.76 -0.31
N ASP A 29 15.59 -22.99 -0.18
CA ASP A 29 16.80 -23.42 0.52
C ASP A 29 16.58 -23.62 2.02
N LYS A 30 15.79 -22.75 2.66
CA LYS A 30 15.47 -22.84 4.09
C LYS A 30 14.64 -24.06 4.44
N ILE A 31 13.66 -24.40 3.62
CA ILE A 31 12.76 -25.53 3.90
C ILE A 31 13.37 -26.90 3.61
N GLN A 32 14.60 -26.97 3.07
CA GLN A 32 15.32 -28.24 2.87
C GLN A 32 15.61 -28.97 4.19
N SER A 33 15.62 -28.27 5.33
CA SER A 33 15.75 -28.89 6.66
C SER A 33 14.48 -29.64 7.11
N ASN A 34 13.36 -29.47 6.41
CA ASN A 34 12.04 -30.06 6.71
C ASN A 34 11.48 -29.73 8.11
N GLY A 35 11.98 -28.69 8.78
CA GLY A 35 11.46 -28.27 10.07
C GLY A 35 10.25 -27.36 9.95
N GLU A 36 9.27 -27.53 10.84
CA GLU A 36 8.01 -26.78 10.74
C GLU A 36 8.20 -25.28 11.03
N GLU A 37 9.09 -24.95 11.95
CA GLU A 37 9.41 -23.57 12.33
C GLU A 37 10.09 -22.84 11.17
N GLU A 38 11.02 -23.51 10.49
CA GLU A 38 11.73 -22.99 9.32
C GLU A 38 10.79 -22.71 8.13
N VAL A 39 9.77 -23.53 7.94
CA VAL A 39 8.73 -23.29 6.93
C VAL A 39 7.91 -22.04 7.27
N ASN A 40 7.49 -21.88 8.52
CA ASN A 40 6.70 -20.72 8.93
C ASN A 40 7.50 -19.42 8.85
N LEU A 41 8.71 -19.40 9.42
CA LEU A 41 9.63 -18.25 9.34
C LEU A 41 10.00 -17.93 7.90
N GLY A 42 10.27 -18.95 7.08
CA GLY A 42 10.59 -18.78 5.67
C GLY A 42 9.44 -18.17 4.86
N LEU A 43 8.19 -18.50 5.18
CA LEU A 43 7.02 -17.92 4.53
C LEU A 43 6.76 -16.48 4.96
N GLU A 44 6.95 -16.16 6.24
CA GLU A 44 6.83 -14.79 6.76
C GLU A 44 7.83 -13.88 6.05
N GLU A 45 9.10 -14.27 6.01
CA GLU A 45 10.16 -13.53 5.34
C GLU A 45 9.94 -13.42 3.82
N LEU A 46 9.45 -14.49 3.18
CA LEU A 46 9.08 -14.44 1.78
C LEU A 46 7.99 -13.39 1.53
N GLN A 47 6.96 -13.37 2.37
CA GLN A 47 5.87 -12.42 2.24
C GLN A 47 6.34 -10.97 2.45
N GLU A 48 7.15 -10.72 3.48
CA GLU A 48 7.75 -9.41 3.75
C GLU A 48 8.59 -8.92 2.57
N ASN A 49 9.46 -9.79 2.03
CA ASN A 49 10.32 -9.46 0.90
C ASN A 49 9.51 -9.13 -0.36
N VAL A 50 8.45 -9.89 -0.64
CA VAL A 50 7.56 -9.62 -1.78
C VAL A 50 6.81 -8.29 -1.57
N ASN A 51 6.35 -8.02 -0.35
CA ASN A 51 5.71 -6.75 0.01
C ASN A 51 6.64 -5.56 -0.20
N GLU A 52 7.86 -5.59 0.35
CA GLU A 52 8.82 -4.50 0.16
C GLU A 52 9.19 -4.34 -1.32
N ALA A 53 9.40 -5.43 -2.06
CA ALA A 53 9.71 -5.34 -3.49
C ALA A 53 8.59 -4.67 -4.29
N LEU A 54 7.33 -4.96 -3.98
CA LEU A 54 6.16 -4.32 -4.61
C LEU A 54 6.07 -2.83 -4.26
N ILE A 55 6.31 -2.47 -2.99
CA ILE A 55 6.35 -1.07 -2.54
C ILE A 55 7.48 -0.32 -3.26
N GLU A 56 8.69 -0.88 -3.30
CA GLU A 56 9.82 -0.28 -4.00
C GLU A 56 9.51 -0.05 -5.48
N ALA A 57 8.95 -1.05 -6.17
CA ALA A 57 8.61 -0.94 -7.58
C ALA A 57 7.51 0.10 -7.84
N LEU A 58 6.52 0.22 -6.94
CA LEU A 58 5.45 1.22 -7.04
C LEU A 58 6.00 2.65 -6.95
N PHE A 59 6.99 2.86 -6.09
CA PHE A 59 7.53 4.18 -5.78
C PHE A 59 8.83 4.52 -6.54
N ALA A 60 9.43 3.57 -7.26
CA ALA A 60 10.67 3.77 -8.03
C ALA A 60 10.59 4.90 -9.07
N GLN A 61 9.40 5.12 -9.66
CA GLN A 61 9.20 6.13 -10.70
C GLN A 61 9.20 7.57 -10.20
N TYR A 62 9.04 7.78 -8.91
CA TYR A 62 8.93 9.11 -8.31
C TYR A 62 10.28 9.61 -7.76
N LYS A 63 11.37 8.90 -8.04
CA LYS A 63 12.69 9.14 -7.48
C LYS A 63 13.56 10.16 -8.23
N ASP A 64 13.07 10.80 -9.31
CA ASP A 64 13.95 11.59 -10.20
C ASP A 64 14.13 13.08 -9.80
N ASP A 65 15.38 13.36 -9.39
CA ASP A 65 16.27 14.52 -9.62
C ASP A 65 15.94 15.98 -9.29
N ASN A 66 14.82 16.36 -8.66
CA ASN A 66 14.82 17.68 -8.01
C ASN A 66 14.01 17.79 -6.71
N GLN A 67 14.78 18.10 -5.67
CA GLN A 67 14.38 18.46 -4.32
C GLN A 67 13.65 17.38 -3.53
N GLU A 68 13.73 17.55 -2.22
CA GLU A 68 12.98 16.93 -1.13
C GLU A 68 11.43 17.01 -1.28
N SER A 69 10.91 16.94 -2.50
CA SER A 69 9.58 17.41 -2.89
C SER A 69 8.56 16.29 -2.91
N SER A 70 8.10 15.94 -1.72
CA SER A 70 6.79 16.37 -1.25
C SER A 70 6.55 15.57 0.03
N SER A 71 6.38 16.24 1.18
CA SER A 71 6.02 15.58 2.44
C SER A 71 4.90 14.56 2.24
N LEU A 72 3.96 14.90 1.34
CA LEU A 72 2.83 14.09 0.92
C LEU A 72 3.24 12.78 0.22
N PHE A 73 4.31 12.75 -0.58
CA PHE A 73 4.80 11.53 -1.23
C PHE A 73 5.36 10.51 -0.22
N LEU A 74 6.22 10.98 0.69
CA LEU A 74 6.77 10.16 1.77
C LEU A 74 5.66 9.69 2.72
N GLU A 75 4.65 10.52 2.96
CA GLU A 75 3.47 10.17 3.73
C GLU A 75 2.67 9.05 3.05
N HIS A 76 2.45 9.11 1.73
CA HIS A 76 1.77 8.04 1.01
C HIS A 76 2.57 6.74 1.02
N GLN A 77 3.89 6.78 0.86
CA GLN A 77 4.72 5.58 0.95
C GLN A 77 4.68 4.96 2.36
N ARG A 78 4.76 5.80 3.40
CA ARG A 78 4.66 5.37 4.79
C ARG A 78 3.29 4.76 5.09
N GLU A 79 2.23 5.38 4.61
CA GLU A 79 0.86 4.91 4.82
C GLU A 79 0.60 3.59 4.09
N VAL A 80 1.12 3.43 2.87
CA VAL A 80 1.08 2.15 2.15
C VAL A 80 1.83 1.07 2.93
N ARG A 81 3.05 1.35 3.39
CA ARG A 81 3.81 0.43 4.25
C ARG A 81 3.02 0.06 5.51
N HIS A 82 2.50 1.07 6.21
CA HIS A 82 1.70 0.85 7.40
C HIS A 82 0.51 -0.07 7.10
N ARG A 83 -0.23 0.13 6.01
CA ARG A 83 -1.37 -0.75 5.67
C ARG A 83 -0.94 -2.16 5.27
N VAL A 84 0.17 -2.30 4.56
CA VAL A 84 0.70 -3.59 4.13
C VAL A 84 1.18 -4.42 5.32
N PHE A 85 1.84 -3.80 6.30
CA PHE A 85 2.45 -4.48 7.44
C PHE A 85 1.57 -4.51 8.71
N SER A 86 0.62 -3.58 8.88
CA SER A 86 -0.27 -3.55 10.05
C SER A 86 -1.53 -4.41 9.88
N GLY A 87 -1.80 -4.94 8.68
CA GLY A 87 -2.97 -5.80 8.43
C GLY A 87 -4.33 -5.13 8.61
N VAL A 88 -4.37 -3.79 8.66
CA VAL A 88 -5.60 -3.04 8.98
C VAL A 88 -6.56 -3.06 7.80
N HIS A 89 -7.69 -3.73 8.00
CA HIS A 89 -8.86 -3.68 7.13
C HIS A 89 -9.54 -2.29 7.28
N PRO A 90 -9.92 -1.59 6.19
CA PRO A 90 -10.49 -0.24 6.27
C PRO A 90 -11.82 -0.09 6.99
N GLU A 91 -12.40 -1.16 7.54
CA GLU A 91 -13.75 -1.15 8.12
C GLU A 91 -13.79 -0.75 9.62
N ASP A 92 -12.63 -0.56 10.27
CA ASP A 92 -12.54 -0.20 11.69
C ASP A 92 -12.28 1.30 11.95
N GLU A 93 -12.15 2.13 10.91
CA GLU A 93 -12.08 3.58 11.08
C GLU A 93 -13.47 4.21 11.04
N GLY A 94 -14.13 4.20 12.20
CA GLY A 94 -15.29 5.04 12.48
C GLY A 94 -14.94 6.55 12.41
N PRO A 95 -15.95 7.43 12.24
CA PRO A 95 -15.72 8.84 11.95
C PRO A 95 -15.25 9.58 13.21
N GLY A 96 -14.02 10.10 13.21
CA GLY A 96 -13.58 10.94 14.32
C GLY A 96 -12.12 11.39 14.32
N PHE A 97 -11.59 11.93 13.23
CA PHE A 97 -10.40 12.77 13.32
C PHE A 97 -10.79 14.21 13.67
N ALA A 98 -10.89 14.49 14.97
CA ALA A 98 -10.78 15.84 15.50
C ALA A 98 -9.74 15.85 16.62
N GLY A 99 -8.53 16.25 16.25
CA GLY A 99 -7.51 16.89 17.09
C GLY A 99 -7.19 16.29 18.46
N GLN A 100 -6.01 15.69 18.58
CA GLN A 100 -5.11 16.02 19.69
C GLN A 100 -3.69 15.52 19.41
N GLU A 101 -2.77 16.47 19.18
CA GLU A 101 -1.36 16.24 19.51
C GLU A 101 -1.27 16.09 21.03
N GLN A 102 -0.83 14.94 21.52
CA GLN A 102 -0.17 14.84 22.81
C GLN A 102 0.68 13.59 22.86
N GLY A 103 1.94 13.80 23.25
CA GLY A 103 2.98 12.80 23.30
C GLY A 103 2.61 11.60 24.14
N LEU A 104 2.89 10.44 23.57
CA LEU A 104 3.11 9.20 24.29
C LEU A 104 4.19 8.48 23.49
N GLU A 105 5.33 8.25 24.14
CA GLU A 105 6.27 7.21 23.76
C GLU A 105 5.48 5.92 23.62
N GLN A 106 5.01 5.64 22.40
CA GLN A 106 4.51 4.34 22.06
C GLN A 106 5.75 3.48 21.92
N ASP A 107 6.02 2.76 23.01
CA ASP A 107 6.72 1.49 22.99
C ASP A 107 6.14 0.68 21.82
N PHE A 108 6.79 0.78 20.66
CA PHE A 108 6.56 -0.07 19.51
C PHE A 108 7.06 -1.45 19.92
N GLN A 109 6.32 -2.09 20.82
CA GLN A 109 6.18 -3.53 20.84
C GLN A 109 5.65 -3.86 19.45
N GLN A 110 6.60 -4.13 18.57
CA GLN A 110 6.49 -4.82 17.31
C GLN A 110 5.65 -6.06 17.61
N LYS A 111 4.32 -5.89 17.54
CA LYS A 111 3.39 -6.99 17.70
C LYS A 111 3.61 -7.80 16.43
N GLY A 112 4.43 -8.84 16.61
CA GLY A 112 4.98 -9.65 15.54
C GLY A 112 3.94 -9.92 14.47
N LEU A 113 4.42 -9.76 13.24
CA LEU A 113 3.73 -9.88 11.98
C LEU A 113 3.21 -11.31 11.76
N HIS A 114 2.33 -11.81 12.61
CA HIS A 114 1.68 -13.10 12.40
C HIS A 114 0.60 -12.96 11.32
N VAL A 115 1.04 -12.74 10.08
CA VAL A 115 0.16 -12.78 8.92
C VAL A 115 -0.09 -14.24 8.52
N VAL A 116 0.91 -15.11 8.64
CA VAL A 116 0.70 -16.56 8.59
C VAL A 116 0.59 -17.09 10.01
N SER A 117 -0.63 -17.43 10.42
CA SER A 117 -0.82 -18.14 11.70
C SER A 117 -0.13 -19.50 11.58
N PRO A 118 0.78 -19.86 12.50
CA PRO A 118 1.54 -21.10 12.41
C PRO A 118 0.56 -22.27 12.43
N GLU A 119 0.54 -23.02 11.33
CA GLU A 119 -0.42 -24.10 11.15
C GLU A 119 0.32 -25.42 10.95
N PRO A 120 0.16 -26.38 11.88
CA PRO A 120 0.89 -27.63 11.84
C PRO A 120 0.50 -28.47 10.62
N GLN A 121 1.36 -29.43 10.29
CA GLN A 121 1.07 -30.43 9.28
C GLN A 121 -0.18 -31.24 9.67
N LYS A 122 -1.10 -31.45 8.71
CA LYS A 122 -2.30 -32.25 8.98
C LYS A 122 -1.96 -33.75 9.01
N PRO A 123 -2.70 -34.57 9.78
CA PRO A 123 -2.51 -36.01 9.77
C PRO A 123 -2.70 -36.60 8.35
N GLY A 124 -1.67 -37.26 7.83
CA GLY A 124 -1.70 -37.87 6.48
C GLY A 124 -1.38 -36.93 5.31
N GLU A 125 -1.10 -35.64 5.58
CA GLU A 125 -0.62 -34.68 4.58
C GLU A 125 0.88 -34.87 4.37
N SER A 126 1.36 -34.92 3.13
CA SER A 126 2.80 -34.93 2.86
C SER A 126 3.44 -33.56 3.17
N PHE A 127 4.74 -33.52 3.42
CA PHE A 127 5.45 -32.26 3.68
C PHE A 127 5.27 -31.26 2.52
N CYS A 128 5.33 -31.73 1.27
CA CYS A 128 5.12 -30.91 0.09
C CYS A 128 3.70 -30.33 0.01
N GLU A 129 2.67 -31.15 0.29
CA GLU A 129 1.27 -30.68 0.30
C GLU A 129 1.05 -29.63 1.38
N TRP A 130 1.63 -29.85 2.56
CA TRP A 130 1.60 -28.93 3.67
C TRP A 130 2.22 -27.57 3.30
N VAL A 131 3.46 -27.57 2.80
CA VAL A 131 4.17 -26.37 2.37
C VAL A 131 3.41 -25.63 1.26
N LEU A 132 2.92 -26.35 0.24
CA LEU A 132 2.15 -25.75 -0.85
C LEU A 132 0.86 -25.09 -0.36
N ARG A 133 0.18 -25.73 0.60
CA ARG A 133 -1.02 -25.18 1.21
C ARG A 133 -0.73 -23.88 1.96
N LEU A 134 0.34 -23.83 2.73
CA LEU A 134 0.75 -22.61 3.44
C LEU A 134 1.17 -21.50 2.47
N PHE A 135 1.93 -21.84 1.43
CA PHE A 135 2.32 -20.90 0.38
C PHE A 135 1.10 -20.31 -0.35
N GLN A 136 0.10 -21.13 -0.66
CA GLN A 136 -1.16 -20.65 -1.26
C GLN A 136 -1.91 -19.69 -0.34
N LYS A 137 -1.96 -19.97 0.97
CA LYS A 137 -2.57 -19.07 1.96
C LYS A 137 -1.84 -17.73 2.01
N MET A 138 -0.51 -17.75 2.04
CA MET A 138 0.32 -16.54 1.99
C MET A 138 0.03 -15.72 0.71
N LEU A 139 -0.07 -16.37 -0.46
CA LEU A 139 -0.43 -15.67 -1.71
C LEU A 139 -1.83 -15.05 -1.66
N GLN A 140 -2.82 -15.74 -1.09
CA GLN A 140 -4.17 -15.20 -0.94
C GLN A 140 -4.20 -13.98 -0.02
N GLN A 141 -3.45 -14.04 1.09
CA GLN A 141 -3.32 -12.90 2.01
C GLN A 141 -2.64 -11.72 1.33
N LEU A 142 -1.52 -11.97 0.65
CA LEU A 142 -0.82 -10.96 -0.13
C LEU A 142 -1.77 -10.28 -1.13
N GLN A 143 -2.52 -11.06 -1.91
CA GLN A 143 -3.49 -10.53 -2.86
C GLN A 143 -4.56 -9.68 -2.17
N LYS A 144 -5.13 -10.14 -1.05
CA LYS A 144 -6.17 -9.43 -0.32
C LYS A 144 -5.65 -8.09 0.23
N THR A 145 -4.46 -8.09 0.82
CA THR A 145 -3.81 -6.88 1.35
C THR A 145 -3.62 -5.85 0.24
N TRP A 146 -3.06 -6.26 -0.90
CA TRP A 146 -2.82 -5.34 -2.01
C TRP A 146 -4.10 -4.86 -2.70
N GLN A 147 -5.17 -5.66 -2.71
CA GLN A 147 -6.49 -5.20 -3.13
C GLN A 147 -7.07 -4.14 -2.20
N ALA A 148 -6.91 -4.30 -0.88
CA ALA A 148 -7.35 -3.30 0.10
C ALA A 148 -6.55 -2.00 -0.05
N VAL A 149 -5.23 -2.08 -0.26
CA VAL A 149 -4.38 -0.91 -0.57
C VAL A 149 -4.85 -0.23 -1.85
N LEU A 150 -5.14 -0.98 -2.91
CA LEU A 150 -5.63 -0.41 -4.17
C LEU A 150 -6.96 0.33 -3.98
N ALA A 151 -7.91 -0.26 -3.25
CA ALA A 151 -9.20 0.36 -2.97
C ALA A 151 -9.03 1.67 -2.19
N TRP A 152 -8.18 1.66 -1.16
CA TRP A 152 -7.85 2.87 -0.38
C TRP A 152 -7.23 3.97 -1.26
N VAL A 153 -6.27 3.62 -2.12
CA VAL A 153 -5.66 4.58 -3.07
C VAL A 153 -6.75 5.19 -3.95
N GLN A 154 -7.65 4.38 -4.51
CA GLN A 154 -8.74 4.86 -5.37
C GLN A 154 -9.69 5.81 -4.64
N GLU A 155 -10.07 5.49 -3.41
CA GLU A 155 -10.92 6.32 -2.57
C GLU A 155 -10.27 7.67 -2.24
N LYS A 156 -8.98 7.66 -1.87
CA LYS A 156 -8.22 8.89 -1.61
C LYS A 156 -8.16 9.79 -2.84
N TRP A 157 -7.86 9.23 -4.02
CA TRP A 157 -7.85 10.01 -5.26
C TRP A 157 -9.23 10.54 -5.66
N ALA A 158 -10.29 9.74 -5.46
CA ALA A 158 -11.66 10.19 -5.72
C ALA A 158 -12.05 11.36 -4.82
N SER A 159 -11.66 11.30 -3.55
CA SER A 159 -11.89 12.35 -2.55
C SER A 159 -11.12 13.63 -2.87
N LEU A 160 -9.86 13.51 -3.33
CA LEU A 160 -9.06 14.65 -3.75
C LEU A 160 -9.68 15.36 -4.98
N LEU A 161 -10.10 14.58 -5.98
CA LEU A 161 -10.73 15.11 -7.19
C LEU A 161 -12.08 15.79 -6.89
N SER A 162 -12.88 15.25 -5.98
CA SER A 162 -14.16 15.85 -5.60
C SER A 162 -13.95 17.16 -4.83
N ALA A 163 -13.00 17.19 -3.88
CA ALA A 163 -12.64 18.41 -3.15
C ALA A 163 -12.17 19.52 -4.09
N MET A 164 -11.28 19.19 -5.04
CA MET A 164 -10.77 20.15 -6.02
C MET A 164 -11.88 20.70 -6.92
N LYS A 165 -12.79 19.84 -7.39
CA LYS A 165 -13.96 20.28 -8.17
C LYS A 165 -14.86 21.23 -7.38
N SER A 166 -15.09 20.94 -6.10
CA SER A 166 -15.90 21.79 -5.22
C SER A 166 -15.28 23.19 -5.08
N ILE A 167 -13.99 23.26 -4.75
CA ILE A 167 -13.25 24.53 -4.63
C ILE A 167 -13.31 25.32 -5.93
N PHE A 168 -13.08 24.65 -7.06
CA PHE A 168 -13.09 25.32 -8.35
C PHE A 168 -14.48 25.87 -8.72
N SER A 169 -15.55 25.14 -8.39
CA SER A 169 -16.92 25.60 -8.59
C SER A 169 -17.22 26.87 -7.78
N GLU A 170 -16.76 26.94 -6.54
CA GLU A 170 -16.93 28.12 -5.68
C GLU A 170 -16.19 29.34 -6.25
N ILE A 171 -14.96 29.15 -6.69
CA ILE A 171 -14.16 30.21 -7.34
C ILE A 171 -14.87 30.73 -8.59
N MET A 172 -15.39 29.83 -9.43
CA MET A 172 -16.10 30.22 -10.65
C MET A 172 -17.41 30.95 -10.35
N SER A 173 -18.15 30.52 -9.32
CA SER A 173 -19.36 31.20 -8.84
C SER A 173 -19.04 32.63 -8.39
N PHE A 174 -18.00 32.79 -7.57
CA PHE A 174 -17.53 34.11 -7.13
C PHE A 174 -17.15 35.02 -8.30
N CYS A 175 -16.36 34.52 -9.26
CA CYS A 175 -15.97 35.28 -10.45
C CYS A 175 -17.18 35.71 -11.28
N SER A 176 -18.20 34.87 -11.39
CA SER A 176 -19.42 35.16 -12.15
C SER A 176 -20.24 36.25 -11.47
N ASN A 177 -20.41 36.16 -10.14
CA ASN A 177 -21.09 37.20 -9.35
C ASN A 177 -20.37 38.54 -9.42
N MET A 178 -19.03 38.55 -9.39
CA MET A 178 -18.23 39.77 -9.55
C MET A 178 -18.40 40.39 -10.94
N ALA A 179 -18.46 39.57 -12.01
CA ALA A 179 -18.67 40.06 -13.37
C ALA A 179 -20.05 40.71 -13.56
N GLU A 180 -21.10 40.14 -12.94
CA GLU A 180 -22.43 40.75 -12.91
C GLU A 180 -22.45 42.07 -12.14
N TYR A 181 -21.79 42.11 -10.98
CA TYR A 181 -21.65 43.33 -10.18
C TYR A 181 -20.97 44.44 -10.99
N PHE A 182 -19.83 44.16 -11.61
CA PHE A 182 -19.16 45.14 -12.47
C PHE A 182 -20.04 45.59 -13.64
N SER A 183 -20.73 44.66 -14.32
CA SER A 183 -21.64 44.99 -15.41
C SER A 183 -22.74 45.95 -14.98
N SER A 184 -23.29 45.77 -13.77
CA SER A 184 -24.29 46.69 -13.19
C SER A 184 -23.72 48.08 -12.85
N CYS A 185 -22.44 48.17 -12.45
CA CYS A 185 -21.79 49.45 -12.15
C CYS A 185 -21.50 50.28 -13.40
N PHE A 186 -21.34 49.64 -14.57
CA PHE A 186 -21.04 50.31 -15.83
C PHE A 186 -22.27 50.55 -16.73
N GLN A 187 -23.48 50.13 -16.32
CA GLN A 187 -24.74 50.43 -17.01
C GLN A 187 -25.30 51.84 -16.67
N VAL A 188 -24.41 52.83 -16.49
CA VAL A 188 -24.77 54.26 -16.37
C VAL A 188 -24.93 54.89 -17.74
#